data_AF-A0A7R9LHH5-F1
#
_entry.id   AF-A0A7R9LHH5-F1
#
_cell.length_a   1.000
_cell.length_b   1.000
_cell.length_c   1.000
_cell.angle_alpha   90.00
_cell.angle_beta   90.00
_cell.angle_gamma   90.00
#
_symmetry.space_group_name_H-M   'P 1'
#
loop_
_entity.id
_entity.type
_entity.pdbx_description
1 polymer ?
#
loop_
_entity_poly.entity_id
_entity_poly.type
_entity_poly.pdbx_seq_one_letter_code
_entity_poly.pdbx_strand_id
1 'polypeptide(L)'
;MSSDEKPLITVSGNQSLVSDQLSQQITRDLPQEGVEWQRTYGRASKIVYLEAKLVPLIADQHLTAETDHLQLLSRPLLYTYWTDCPDVDTYKAHTRDEISVWLHKLSARGINDWFVVHVDTGGADGRKGINKTKLLPTIKTSVMDKIRNDFPAVKSTGGVERAISLLDATSVGTGGGSSSGNHRNESKTADSY
;
A
#
# COMPACT_ATOMS: atom_id res chain seq x y z
N MET A 1 17.97 21.96 -22.07
CA MET A 1 16.95 20.89 -22.15
C MET A 1 16.47 20.64 -20.73
N SER A 2 15.24 21.05 -20.41
CA SER A 2 14.66 20.89 -19.08
C SER A 2 14.42 19.41 -18.85
N SER A 3 15.26 18.75 -18.05
CA SER A 3 15.06 17.34 -17.70
C SER A 3 14.05 17.29 -16.56
N ASP A 4 12.77 17.42 -16.90
CA ASP A 4 11.62 17.29 -15.99
C ASP A 4 11.29 15.80 -15.75
N GLU A 5 12.33 14.96 -15.70
CA GLU A 5 12.19 13.51 -15.54
C GLU A 5 12.11 13.18 -14.04
N LYS A 6 10.92 12.78 -13.61
CA LYS A 6 10.66 12.35 -12.23
C LYS A 6 11.00 10.87 -12.06
N PRO A 7 11.61 10.47 -10.92
CA PRO A 7 11.78 9.07 -10.57
C PRO A 7 10.52 8.23 -10.75
N LEU A 8 10.67 7.05 -11.35
CA LEU A 8 9.55 6.13 -11.57
C LEU A 8 9.47 5.09 -10.44
N ILE A 9 8.26 4.87 -9.95
CA ILE A 9 7.90 3.80 -9.01
C ILE A 9 6.93 2.86 -9.72
N THR A 10 7.27 1.57 -9.84
CA THR A 10 6.40 0.63 -10.55
C THR A 10 5.32 0.06 -9.65
N VAL A 11 4.12 -0.17 -10.18
CA VAL A 11 2.99 -0.82 -9.50
C VAL A 11 2.75 -2.21 -10.10
N SER A 12 2.95 -3.26 -9.30
CA SER A 12 2.70 -4.67 -9.63
C SER A 12 1.64 -5.28 -8.72
N GLY A 13 1.19 -6.50 -9.01
CA GLY A 13 0.14 -7.18 -8.22
C GLY A 13 -1.24 -6.63 -8.55
N ASN A 14 -2.03 -6.30 -7.54
CA ASN A 14 -3.36 -5.74 -7.71
C ASN A 14 -3.28 -4.23 -7.99
N GLN A 15 -3.16 -3.87 -9.27
CA GLN A 15 -3.01 -2.47 -9.72
C GLN A 15 -4.24 -1.61 -9.45
N SER A 16 -5.43 -2.19 -9.29
CA SER A 16 -6.66 -1.42 -9.03
C SER A 16 -6.66 -0.76 -7.64
N LEU A 17 -5.79 -1.21 -6.73
CA LEU A 17 -5.57 -0.60 -5.42
C LEU A 17 -4.91 0.78 -5.51
N VAL A 18 -4.22 1.07 -6.61
CA VAL A 18 -3.59 2.37 -6.85
C VAL A 18 -4.53 3.24 -7.67
N SER A 19 -5.41 3.96 -6.98
CA SER A 19 -6.32 4.90 -7.64
C SER A 19 -5.57 6.09 -8.24
N ASP A 20 -6.17 6.72 -9.25
CA ASP A 20 -5.67 7.99 -9.80
C ASP A 20 -5.54 9.06 -8.71
N GLN A 21 -6.47 9.08 -7.76
CA GLN A 21 -6.45 9.99 -6.63
C GLN A 21 -5.23 9.75 -5.74
N LEU A 22 -4.95 8.49 -5.36
CA LEU A 22 -3.77 8.16 -4.54
C LEU A 22 -2.48 8.55 -5.27
N SER A 23 -2.40 8.26 -6.58
CA SER A 23 -1.25 8.62 -7.40
C SER A 23 -1.03 10.14 -7.46
N GLN A 24 -2.10 10.92 -7.60
CA GLN A 24 -2.06 12.38 -7.59
C GLN A 24 -1.64 12.93 -6.23
N GLN A 25 -2.14 12.35 -5.13
CA GLN A 25 -1.76 12.74 -3.78
C GLN A 25 -0.28 12.48 -3.52
N ILE A 26 0.23 11.29 -3.83
CA ILE A 26 1.66 10.98 -3.68
C ILE A 26 2.50 11.96 -4.50
N THR A 27 2.14 12.20 -5.76
CA THR A 27 2.90 13.11 -6.64
C THR A 27 2.90 14.56 -6.14
N ARG A 28 1.81 15.01 -5.50
CA ARG A 28 1.65 16.36 -4.98
C ARG A 28 2.33 16.55 -3.61
N ASP A 29 2.19 15.57 -2.73
CA ASP A 29 2.52 15.70 -1.31
C ASP A 29 3.98 15.27 -1.02
N LEU A 30 4.51 14.28 -1.75
CA LEU A 30 5.89 13.79 -1.57
C LEU A 30 6.96 14.90 -1.68
N PRO A 31 6.88 15.86 -2.62
CA PRO A 31 7.87 16.93 -2.73
C PRO A 31 7.74 17.99 -1.63
N GLN A 32 6.65 18.01 -0.86
CA GLN A 32 6.42 18.99 0.20
C GLN A 32 7.03 18.53 1.54
N GLU A 33 7.33 17.24 1.67
CA GLU A 33 7.88 16.65 2.89
C GLU A 33 9.40 16.48 2.76
N GLY A 34 10.14 17.12 3.67
CA GLY A 34 11.59 16.97 3.74
C GLY A 34 11.96 15.68 4.48
N VAL A 35 12.63 14.76 3.78
CA VAL A 35 13.12 13.50 4.36
C VAL A 35 14.58 13.66 4.77
N GLU A 36 14.93 13.19 5.96
CA GLU A 36 16.33 13.16 6.38
C GLU A 36 17.09 12.04 5.66
N TRP A 37 18.03 12.42 4.79
CA TRP A 37 18.95 11.51 4.16
C TRP A 37 20.19 11.31 5.04
N GLN A 38 20.27 10.13 5.66
CA GLN A 38 21.44 9.71 6.43
C GLN A 38 22.58 9.30 5.49
N ARG A 39 23.74 9.94 5.64
CA ARG A 39 24.91 9.67 4.78
C ARG A 39 25.85 8.71 5.49
N THR A 40 26.36 7.72 4.75
CA THR A 40 27.36 6.78 5.25
C THR A 40 28.64 7.50 5.72
N TYR A 41 29.34 6.89 6.68
CA TYR A 41 30.64 7.35 7.20
C TYR A 41 30.58 8.64 8.04
N GLY A 42 29.53 8.82 8.84
CA GLY A 42 29.44 9.89 9.84
C GLY A 42 29.34 11.30 9.25
N ARG A 43 28.99 11.42 7.97
CA ARG A 43 28.74 12.73 7.34
C ARG A 43 27.41 13.28 7.84
N ALA A 44 27.32 14.60 7.95
CA ALA A 44 26.09 15.27 8.34
C ALA A 44 24.90 14.84 7.46
N SER A 45 23.76 14.62 8.09
CA SER A 45 22.50 14.36 7.40
C SER A 45 22.07 15.56 6.57
N LYS A 46 21.27 15.31 5.54
CA LYS A 46 20.74 16.35 4.67
C LYS A 46 19.24 16.15 4.49
N ILE A 47 18.47 17.22 4.55
CA ILE A 47 17.06 17.19 4.16
C ILE A 47 16.98 17.14 2.64
N VAL A 48 16.28 16.14 2.11
CA VAL A 48 15.99 15.98 0.68
C VAL A 48 14.49 16.01 0.45
N TYR A 49 14.08 16.53 -0.70
CA TYR A 49 12.69 16.51 -1.15
C TYR A 49 12.62 15.55 -2.33
N LEU A 50 11.67 14.63 -2.28
CA LEU A 50 11.57 13.57 -3.27
C LEU A 50 10.40 13.84 -4.20
N GLU A 51 10.61 13.60 -5.48
CA GLU A 51 9.54 13.54 -6.47
C GLU A 51 9.45 12.12 -6.99
N ALA A 52 8.24 11.67 -7.31
CA ALA A 52 8.04 10.36 -7.90
C ALA A 52 6.78 10.34 -8.76
N LYS A 53 6.76 9.41 -9.72
CA LYS A 53 5.59 9.06 -10.52
C LYS A 53 5.35 7.57 -10.44
N LEU A 54 4.11 7.19 -10.15
CA LEU A 54 3.69 5.80 -10.18
C LEU A 54 3.38 5.37 -11.61
N VAL A 55 3.86 4.21 -12.03
CA VAL A 55 3.60 3.62 -13.35
C VAL A 55 3.25 2.14 -13.21
N PRO A 56 2.22 1.63 -13.91
CA PRO A 56 1.97 0.20 -13.99
C PRO A 56 3.20 -0.58 -14.49
N LEU A 57 3.55 -1.68 -13.83
CA LEU A 57 4.50 -2.64 -14.39
C LEU A 57 3.78 -3.50 -15.42
N ILE A 58 3.74 -3.02 -16.67
CA ILE A 58 3.17 -3.78 -17.79
C ILE A 58 4.27 -4.67 -18.38
N ALA A 59 4.19 -5.97 -18.08
CA ALA A 59 5.15 -6.97 -18.54
C ALA A 59 6.61 -6.58 -18.22
N ASP A 60 7.54 -6.85 -19.14
CA ASP A 60 8.97 -6.58 -18.98
C ASP A 60 9.36 -5.14 -19.37
N GLN A 61 8.42 -4.29 -19.79
CA GLN A 61 8.70 -2.97 -20.37
C GLN A 61 9.43 -2.02 -19.42
N HIS A 62 9.26 -2.20 -18.12
CA HIS A 62 9.94 -1.42 -17.09
C HIS A 62 10.95 -2.25 -16.28
N LEU A 63 11.26 -3.50 -16.69
CA LEU A 63 12.32 -4.31 -16.10
C LEU A 63 13.67 -3.98 -16.74
N THR A 64 14.13 -2.75 -16.51
CA THR A 64 15.42 -2.28 -17.03
C THR A 64 16.54 -2.86 -16.18
N ALA A 65 17.41 -3.68 -16.78
CA ALA A 65 18.57 -4.24 -16.10
C ALA A 65 19.58 -3.13 -15.79
N GLU A 66 20.43 -3.31 -14.78
CA GLU A 66 21.51 -2.34 -14.49
C GLU A 66 22.48 -2.16 -15.68
N THR A 67 22.53 -3.13 -16.58
CA THR A 67 23.33 -3.10 -17.81
C THR A 67 22.72 -2.27 -18.94
N ASP A 68 21.45 -1.89 -18.82
CA ASP A 68 20.82 -1.03 -19.82
C ASP A 68 21.39 0.37 -19.63
N HIS A 69 22.05 0.92 -20.66
CA HIS A 69 22.66 2.25 -20.67
C HIS A 69 21.61 3.40 -20.66
N LEU A 70 20.59 3.26 -19.84
CA LEU A 70 19.53 4.23 -19.64
C LEU A 70 19.98 5.29 -18.64
N GLN A 71 19.49 6.52 -18.82
CA GLN A 71 19.69 7.57 -17.82
C GLN A 71 19.01 7.15 -16.51
N LEU A 72 19.60 7.49 -15.36
CA LEU A 72 19.11 7.05 -14.05
C LEU A 72 17.63 7.38 -13.80
N LEU A 73 17.15 8.51 -14.34
CA LEU A 73 15.76 8.98 -14.19
C LEU A 73 14.79 8.36 -15.21
N SER A 74 15.31 7.72 -16.26
CA SER A 74 14.52 7.01 -17.27
C SER A 74 14.20 5.55 -16.89
N ARG A 75 14.73 5.07 -15.77
CA ARG A 75 14.44 3.74 -15.21
C ARG A 75 13.67 3.83 -13.89
N PRO A 76 12.86 2.81 -13.53
CA PRO A 76 12.29 2.76 -12.20
C PRO A 76 13.35 2.65 -11.12
N LEU A 77 13.19 3.47 -10.07
CA LEU A 77 14.06 3.45 -8.89
C LEU A 77 13.51 2.54 -7.79
N LEU A 78 12.22 2.23 -7.83
CA LEU A 78 11.57 1.37 -6.84
C LEU A 78 10.48 0.51 -7.49
N TYR A 79 10.51 -0.79 -7.19
CA TYR A 79 9.51 -1.73 -7.67
C TYR A 79 8.55 -2.11 -6.54
N THR A 80 7.26 -1.79 -6.68
CA THR A 80 6.27 -2.10 -5.64
C THR A 80 5.29 -3.20 -6.06
N TYR A 81 4.94 -4.07 -5.12
CA TYR A 81 3.89 -5.09 -5.25
C TYR A 81 2.73 -4.78 -4.33
N TRP A 82 1.53 -4.62 -4.87
CA TRP A 82 0.33 -4.24 -4.14
C TRP A 82 -0.60 -5.44 -3.98
N THR A 83 -1.10 -5.66 -2.77
CA THR A 83 -2.03 -6.74 -2.45
C THR A 83 -3.02 -6.33 -1.37
N ASP A 84 -4.26 -6.75 -1.50
CA ASP A 84 -5.35 -6.63 -0.53
C ASP A 84 -5.72 -7.98 0.09
N CYS A 85 -4.71 -8.85 0.24
CA CYS A 85 -4.87 -10.22 0.71
C CYS A 85 -5.64 -10.29 2.04
N PRO A 86 -6.84 -10.89 2.06
CA PRO A 86 -7.80 -10.71 3.16
C PRO A 86 -7.40 -11.45 4.44
N ASP A 87 -6.68 -12.57 4.30
CA ASP A 87 -6.32 -13.42 5.43
C ASP A 87 -5.07 -14.29 5.15
N VAL A 88 -4.62 -14.96 6.21
CA VAL A 88 -3.39 -15.77 6.22
C VAL A 88 -3.52 -17.05 5.40
N ASP A 89 -4.73 -17.58 5.25
CA ASP A 89 -4.94 -18.84 4.53
C ASP A 89 -4.88 -18.57 3.02
N THR A 90 -5.51 -17.48 2.57
CA THR A 90 -5.36 -16.94 1.22
C THR A 90 -3.91 -16.58 0.91
N TYR A 91 -3.20 -15.96 1.87
CA TYR A 91 -1.79 -15.63 1.70
C TYR A 91 -0.93 -16.87 1.42
N LYS A 92 -1.11 -17.93 2.21
CA LYS A 92 -0.35 -19.18 2.06
C LYS A 92 -0.71 -19.91 0.78
N ALA A 93 -1.95 -19.84 0.34
CA ALA A 93 -2.43 -20.54 -0.85
C ALA A 93 -1.98 -19.87 -2.14
N HIS A 94 -1.92 -18.53 -2.17
CA HIS A 94 -1.76 -17.76 -3.41
C HIS A 94 -0.74 -16.62 -3.29
N THR A 95 -1.00 -15.64 -2.42
CA THR A 95 -0.26 -14.37 -2.40
C THR A 95 1.25 -14.53 -2.19
N ARG A 96 1.66 -15.46 -1.32
CA ARG A 96 3.09 -15.74 -1.07
C ARG A 96 3.81 -16.17 -2.35
N ASP A 97 3.21 -17.04 -3.13
CA ASP A 97 3.81 -17.58 -4.35
C ASP A 97 3.83 -16.51 -5.44
N GLU A 98 2.80 -15.69 -5.55
CA GLU A 98 2.77 -14.56 -6.50
C GLU A 98 3.87 -13.52 -6.22
N ILE A 99 4.05 -13.14 -4.94
CA ILE A 99 5.15 -12.24 -4.54
C ILE A 99 6.50 -12.90 -4.85
N SER A 100 6.65 -14.20 -4.57
CA SER A 100 7.90 -14.93 -4.83
C SER A 100 8.23 -14.97 -6.32
N VAL A 101 7.24 -15.21 -7.18
CA VAL A 101 7.39 -15.18 -8.64
C VAL A 101 7.78 -13.78 -9.11
N TRP A 102 7.16 -12.73 -8.58
CA TRP A 102 7.52 -11.36 -8.91
C TRP A 102 8.96 -11.01 -8.50
N LEU A 103 9.37 -11.36 -7.27
CA LEU A 103 10.74 -11.16 -6.79
C LEU A 103 11.77 -11.93 -7.62
N HIS A 104 11.42 -13.14 -8.08
CA HIS A 104 12.29 -13.91 -8.98
C HIS A 104 12.50 -13.17 -10.30
N LYS A 105 11.45 -12.57 -10.89
CA LYS A 105 11.57 -11.74 -12.10
C LYS A 105 12.49 -10.53 -11.90
N LEU A 106 12.38 -9.85 -10.76
CA LEU A 106 13.24 -8.71 -10.43
C LEU A 106 14.71 -9.15 -10.28
N SER A 107 14.96 -10.19 -9.48
CA SER A 107 16.33 -10.67 -9.23
C SER A 107 17.01 -11.23 -10.48
N ALA A 108 16.27 -11.86 -11.40
CA ALA A 108 16.78 -12.29 -12.70
C ALA A 108 17.32 -11.13 -13.57
N ARG A 109 16.91 -9.89 -13.28
CA ARG A 109 17.37 -8.65 -13.94
C ARG A 109 18.35 -7.85 -13.08
N GLY A 110 18.77 -8.38 -11.94
CA GLY A 110 19.65 -7.69 -10.99
C GLY A 110 18.96 -6.61 -10.16
N ILE A 111 17.63 -6.56 -10.15
CA ILE A 111 16.86 -5.54 -9.42
C ILE A 111 16.72 -5.95 -7.96
N ASN A 112 17.19 -5.08 -7.06
CA ASN A 112 17.17 -5.32 -5.61
C ASN A 112 16.34 -4.30 -4.81
N ASP A 113 15.89 -3.22 -5.44
CA ASP A 113 15.09 -2.16 -4.82
C ASP A 113 13.60 -2.46 -5.03
N TRP A 114 13.01 -3.11 -4.03
CA TRP A 114 11.61 -3.53 -4.08
C TRP A 114 10.92 -3.36 -2.74
N PHE A 115 9.60 -3.23 -2.80
CA PHE A 115 8.73 -3.01 -1.64
C PHE A 115 7.37 -3.71 -1.81
N VAL A 116 6.81 -4.25 -0.73
CA VAL A 116 5.47 -4.85 -0.71
C VAL A 116 4.51 -3.91 0.02
N VAL A 117 3.38 -3.60 -0.60
CA VAL A 117 2.32 -2.77 -0.02
C VAL A 117 1.09 -3.64 0.17
N HIS A 118 0.72 -3.87 1.43
CA HIS A 118 -0.54 -4.51 1.78
C HIS A 118 -1.59 -3.44 2.01
N VAL A 119 -2.72 -3.51 1.34
CA VAL A 119 -3.87 -2.64 1.59
C VAL A 119 -4.83 -3.40 2.47
N ASP A 120 -4.92 -3.00 3.73
CA ASP A 120 -5.96 -3.47 4.64
C ASP A 120 -7.27 -2.80 4.23
N THR A 121 -8.08 -3.56 3.50
CA THR A 121 -9.40 -3.12 3.05
C THR A 121 -10.43 -3.15 4.18
N GLY A 122 -10.05 -3.51 5.42
CA GLY A 122 -10.95 -3.56 6.56
C GLY A 122 -12.18 -4.36 6.18
N GLY A 123 -12.02 -5.68 6.03
CA GLY A 123 -12.97 -6.56 5.35
C GLY A 123 -14.43 -6.19 5.63
N ALA A 124 -15.30 -6.34 4.61
CA ALA A 124 -16.70 -5.88 4.46
C ALA A 124 -17.67 -5.83 5.68
N ASP A 125 -17.27 -6.25 6.86
CA ASP A 125 -17.84 -5.81 8.13
C ASP A 125 -16.85 -4.85 8.82
N GLY A 126 -17.24 -3.59 9.01
CA GLY A 126 -16.54 -2.56 9.80
C GLY A 126 -16.33 -2.88 11.29
N ARG A 127 -15.95 -4.11 11.63
CA ARG A 127 -15.43 -4.52 12.93
C ARG A 127 -14.01 -4.02 13.02
N LYS A 128 -13.95 -2.75 13.43
CA LYS A 128 -12.94 -2.24 14.37
C LYS A 128 -12.41 -3.41 15.21
N GLY A 129 -11.10 -3.51 15.35
CA GLY A 129 -10.40 -4.31 16.36
C GLY A 129 -10.69 -3.85 17.79
N ILE A 130 -11.97 -3.72 18.16
CA ILE A 130 -12.49 -3.61 19.52
C ILE A 130 -13.19 -4.94 19.80
N ASN A 131 -12.40 -5.97 20.04
CA ASN A 131 -12.80 -7.11 20.86
C ASN A 131 -11.62 -7.47 21.77
N LYS A 132 -11.22 -6.49 22.58
CA LYS A 132 -10.58 -6.76 23.87
C LYS A 132 -11.63 -7.45 24.74
N THR A 133 -11.73 -8.77 24.66
CA THR A 133 -12.10 -9.70 25.76
C THR A 133 -12.42 -11.05 25.13
N LYS A 134 -11.47 -11.99 25.22
CA LYS A 134 -11.65 -13.39 25.65
C LYS A 134 -10.31 -14.12 25.54
N LEU A 135 -9.57 -14.08 26.65
CA LEU A 135 -8.80 -15.18 27.24
C LEU A 135 -8.59 -16.41 26.31
N LEU A 136 -7.51 -16.41 25.51
CA LEU A 136 -6.61 -17.52 25.13
C LEU A 136 -5.69 -17.09 23.95
N PRO A 137 -4.40 -17.49 23.89
CA PRO A 137 -3.41 -16.95 22.97
C PRO A 137 -3.44 -17.67 21.62
N THR A 138 -4.42 -17.39 20.77
CA THR A 138 -4.19 -17.50 19.33
C THR A 138 -3.66 -16.15 18.88
N ILE A 139 -2.35 -15.93 19.04
CA ILE A 139 -1.62 -14.92 18.28
C ILE A 139 -1.74 -15.36 16.82
N LYS A 140 -2.86 -15.00 16.17
CA LYS A 140 -3.00 -15.15 14.73
C LYS A 140 -2.04 -14.12 14.14
N THR A 141 -0.85 -14.59 13.75
CA THR A 141 0.08 -13.81 12.94
C THR A 141 -0.69 -13.18 11.79
N SER A 142 -0.63 -11.87 11.62
CA SER A 142 -1.32 -11.17 10.53
C SER A 142 -0.70 -11.52 9.17
N VAL A 143 -1.40 -11.19 8.07
CA VAL A 143 -0.84 -11.27 6.71
C VAL A 143 0.46 -10.45 6.63
N MET A 144 0.48 -9.26 7.22
CA MET A 144 1.68 -8.43 7.30
C MET A 144 2.83 -9.09 8.07
N ASP A 145 2.54 -9.79 9.17
CA ASP A 145 3.57 -10.55 9.89
C ASP A 145 4.12 -11.67 9.03
N LYS A 146 3.30 -12.32 8.20
CA LYS A 146 3.77 -13.33 7.25
C LYS A 146 4.65 -12.74 6.16
N ILE A 147 4.23 -11.65 5.52
CA ILE A 147 5.02 -10.95 4.49
C ILE A 147 6.40 -10.55 5.03
N ARG A 148 6.46 -9.95 6.22
CA ARG A 148 7.73 -9.54 6.85
C ARG A 148 8.65 -10.71 7.17
N ASN A 149 8.09 -11.84 7.59
CA ASN A 149 8.86 -13.05 7.91
C ASN A 149 9.37 -13.77 6.66
N ASP A 150 8.55 -13.85 5.62
CA ASP A 150 8.88 -14.58 4.39
C ASP A 150 9.81 -13.76 3.48
N PHE A 151 9.73 -12.43 3.52
CA PHE A 151 10.50 -11.51 2.67
C PHE A 151 11.27 -10.48 3.52
N PRO A 152 12.25 -10.94 4.33
CA PRO A 152 12.94 -10.09 5.29
C PRO A 152 13.83 -9.04 4.60
N ALA A 153 14.09 -7.95 5.34
CA ALA A 153 15.12 -7.00 4.98
C ALA A 153 16.47 -7.71 4.83
N VAL A 154 17.19 -7.44 3.74
CA VAL A 154 18.55 -7.96 3.58
C VAL A 154 19.45 -7.27 4.61
N LYS A 155 20.28 -8.03 5.32
CA LYS A 155 21.19 -7.47 6.35
C LYS A 155 22.11 -6.38 5.79
N SER A 156 22.47 -6.45 4.50
CA SER A 156 23.26 -5.44 3.80
C SER A 156 22.54 -4.13 3.56
N THR A 157 21.20 -4.10 3.59
CA THR A 157 20.39 -2.86 3.51
C THR A 157 20.08 -2.29 4.89
N GLY A 158 20.88 -2.60 5.91
CA GLY A 158 20.76 -2.00 7.25
C GLY A 158 19.48 -2.37 8.01
N GLY A 159 18.76 -3.43 7.61
CA GLY A 159 17.52 -3.85 8.26
C GLY A 159 16.29 -3.01 7.90
N VAL A 160 16.34 -2.23 6.81
CA VAL A 160 15.19 -1.44 6.32
C VAL A 160 14.01 -2.35 5.99
N GLU A 161 12.86 -2.11 6.64
CA GLU A 161 11.61 -2.84 6.35
C GLU A 161 11.26 -2.74 4.86
N ARG A 162 10.83 -3.86 4.26
CA ARG A 162 10.45 -3.92 2.83
C ARG A 162 8.94 -4.10 2.61
N ALA A 163 8.15 -3.93 3.66
CA ALA A 163 6.71 -4.09 3.61
C ALA A 163 5.98 -3.11 4.52
N ILE A 164 4.88 -2.52 4.04
CA ILE A 164 3.97 -1.66 4.83
C ILE A 164 2.52 -2.11 4.68
N SER A 165 1.69 -1.69 5.63
CA SER A 165 0.24 -1.75 5.49
C SER A 165 -0.32 -0.34 5.31
N LEU A 166 -1.18 -0.17 4.32
CA LEU A 166 -2.04 1.01 4.15
C LEU A 166 -3.45 0.65 4.57
N LEU A 167 -4.17 1.59 5.16
CA LEU A 167 -5.59 1.43 5.46
C LEU A 167 -6.39 2.05 4.31
N ASP A 168 -7.33 1.30 3.75
CA ASP A 168 -8.29 1.88 2.81
C ASP A 168 -9.31 2.75 3.58
N ALA A 169 -9.26 4.06 3.39
CA ALA A 169 -10.19 4.98 4.03
C ALA A 169 -11.62 4.87 3.47
N THR A 170 -11.80 4.29 2.29
CA THR A 170 -13.13 4.14 1.66
C THR A 170 -13.94 2.97 2.19
N SER A 171 -13.31 2.03 2.91
CA SER A 171 -14.01 0.91 3.57
C SER A 171 -14.71 1.31 4.87
N VAL A 172 -14.49 2.53 5.37
CA VAL A 172 -15.20 3.08 6.53
C VAL A 172 -16.60 3.53 6.12
N GLY A 173 -17.49 2.55 6.06
CA GLY A 173 -18.94 2.57 5.81
C GLY A 173 -19.67 3.91 5.64
N THR A 174 -20.35 4.03 4.50
CA THR A 174 -21.64 4.72 4.37
C THR A 174 -22.69 4.06 5.28
N GLY A 175 -22.62 4.34 6.58
CA GLY A 175 -23.70 4.10 7.54
C GLY A 175 -24.75 5.18 7.43
N GLY A 176 -25.57 5.15 6.38
CA GLY A 176 -26.74 6.01 6.24
C GLY A 176 -27.80 5.64 7.28
N GLY A 177 -27.73 6.26 8.46
CA GLY A 177 -28.81 6.22 9.44
C GLY A 177 -29.99 7.04 8.94
N SER A 178 -30.92 6.42 8.21
CA SER A 178 -32.23 6.99 7.93
C SER A 178 -33.02 7.07 9.23
N SER A 179 -33.08 8.25 9.84
CA SER A 179 -34.06 8.55 10.89
C SER A 179 -35.44 8.67 10.25
N SER A 180 -36.21 7.60 10.28
CA SER A 180 -37.65 7.63 9.99
C SER A 180 -38.35 8.48 11.05
N GLY A 181 -38.58 9.76 10.72
CA GLY A 181 -39.47 10.64 11.46
C GLY A 181 -40.91 10.17 11.30
N ASN A 182 -41.49 9.63 12.37
CA ASN A 182 -42.87 9.21 12.44
C ASN A 182 -43.77 10.46 12.52
N HIS A 183 -44.27 10.95 11.38
CA HIS A 183 -45.40 11.88 11.34
C HIS A 183 -46.69 11.09 11.11
N ARG A 184 -47.37 10.73 12.20
CA ARG A 184 -48.75 10.24 12.16
C ARG A 184 -49.68 11.43 12.37
N ASN A 185 -50.25 11.92 11.27
CA ASN A 185 -51.41 12.80 11.27
C ASN A 185 -52.67 11.95 11.49
N GLU A 186 -53.40 12.20 12.57
CA GLU A 186 -54.82 11.88 12.67
C GLU A 186 -55.55 13.15 13.12
N SER A 187 -56.44 13.64 12.27
CA SER A 187 -57.44 14.67 12.55
C SER A 187 -58.80 14.10 12.12
N LYS A 188 -59.87 14.55 12.82
CA LYS A 188 -61.32 14.29 12.63
C LYS A 188 -61.89 13.27 13.62
N THR A 189 -63.02 13.44 14.32
CA THR A 189 -64.12 14.44 14.32
C THR A 189 -65.00 14.19 15.57
N ALA A 190 -65.56 15.29 16.11
CA ALA A 190 -66.84 15.55 16.81
C ALA A 190 -67.67 14.49 17.62
N ASP A 191 -68.29 15.06 18.66
CA ASP A 191 -69.68 14.90 19.17
C ASP A 191 -70.05 13.94 20.32
N SER A 192 -70.72 14.57 21.32
CA SER A 192 -71.73 14.08 22.29
C SER A 192 -71.26 13.10 23.39
N TYR A 193 -71.60 13.23 24.68
CA TYR A 193 -72.77 13.78 25.39
C TYR A 193 -72.35 14.56 26.65
#